data_AF-A0A7Y5QJV7-F1
#
_entry.id   AF-A0A7Y5QJV7-F1
#
_cell.length_a   1.000
_cell.length_b   1.000
_cell.length_c   1.000
_cell.angle_alpha   90.00
_cell.angle_beta   90.00
_cell.angle_gamma   90.00
#
_symmetry.space_group_name_H-M   'P 1'
#
loop_
_entity.id
_entity.type
_entity.pdbx_description
1 polymer ?
#
loop_
_entity_poly.entity_id
_entity_poly.type
_entity_poly.pdbx_seq_one_letter_code
_entity_poly.pdbx_strand_id
1 'polypeptide(L)'
;MAHGGRPVRTDTIAAALGVTREHLSRAFSAGGAANLKRIIDLVRLLAAAELAKNPGYDVADVARVLDYASSSHLSTTSQRIAGTRPASLARLRAVDLIERFIRGRMRSRG
;
A
#
# COMPACT_ATOMS: atom_id res chain seq x y z
N MET A 1 6.93 -15.61 3.86
CA MET A 1 5.47 -15.77 3.62
C MET A 1 4.98 -14.62 2.76
N ALA A 2 4.17 -14.89 1.73
CA ALA A 2 3.60 -13.85 0.85
C ALA A 2 2.18 -13.47 1.32
N HIS A 3 1.90 -12.18 1.46
CA HIS A 3 0.63 -11.67 2.03
C HIS A 3 -0.37 -11.15 0.97
N GLY A 4 -0.02 -11.14 -0.32
CA GLY A 4 -0.96 -10.85 -1.41
C GLY A 4 -1.71 -9.50 -1.30
N GLY A 5 -1.10 -8.47 -0.70
CA GLY A 5 -1.74 -7.16 -0.50
C GLY A 5 -2.70 -7.07 0.70
N ARG A 6 -2.81 -8.13 1.51
CA ARG A 6 -3.46 -8.09 2.83
C ARG A 6 -2.62 -7.30 3.82
N PRO A 7 -3.24 -6.73 4.88
CA PRO A 7 -2.49 -6.02 5.90
C PRO A 7 -1.48 -6.95 6.57
N VAL A 8 -0.27 -6.44 6.77
CA VAL A 8 0.78 -7.09 7.55
C VAL A 8 1.30 -6.10 8.58
N ARG A 9 1.49 -6.56 9.81
CA ARG A 9 2.00 -5.72 10.90
C ARG A 9 3.53 -5.65 10.83
N THR A 10 4.09 -4.53 11.30
CA THR A 10 5.54 -4.30 11.27
C THR A 10 6.33 -5.33 12.08
N ASP A 11 5.79 -5.77 13.21
CA ASP A 11 6.38 -6.81 14.05
C ASP A 11 6.46 -8.16 13.33
N THR A 12 5.44 -8.51 12.54
CA THR A 12 5.47 -9.71 11.68
C THR A 12 6.63 -9.65 10.68
N ILE A 13 6.83 -8.51 10.03
CA ILE A 13 7.93 -8.32 9.07
C ILE A 13 9.28 -8.36 9.80
N ALA A 14 9.39 -7.69 10.94
CA ALA A 14 10.62 -7.63 11.72
C ALA A 14 11.04 -9.03 12.19
N ALA A 15 10.10 -9.81 12.73
CA ALA A 15 10.33 -11.19 13.12
C ALA A 15 10.78 -12.06 11.93
N ALA A 16 10.15 -11.91 10.77
CA ALA A 16 10.53 -12.65 9.56
C ALA A 16 11.93 -12.29 9.04
N LEU A 17 12.43 -11.09 9.36
CA LEU A 17 13.76 -10.60 8.98
C LEU A 17 14.80 -10.78 10.10
N GLY A 18 14.43 -11.33 11.26
CA GLY A 18 15.35 -11.52 12.40
C GLY A 18 15.81 -10.23 13.07
N VAL A 19 15.03 -9.14 12.96
CA VAL A 19 15.36 -7.82 13.53
C VAL A 19 14.28 -7.34 14.48
N THR A 20 14.59 -6.36 15.33
CA THR A 20 13.57 -5.70 16.16
C THR A 20 12.69 -4.77 15.31
N ARG A 21 11.46 -4.54 15.77
CA ARG A 21 10.52 -3.60 15.15
C ARG A 21 11.13 -2.19 15.08
N GLU A 22 11.81 -1.79 16.15
CA GLU A 22 12.44 -0.48 16.29
C GLU A 22 13.59 -0.33 15.30
N HIS A 23 14.44 -1.37 15.17
CA HIS A 23 15.51 -1.39 14.18
C HIS A 23 14.97 -1.26 12.76
N LEU A 24 13.97 -2.07 12.41
CA LEU A 24 13.35 -2.04 11.08
C LEU A 24 12.71 -0.67 10.78
N SER A 25 12.01 -0.09 11.76
CA SER A 25 11.39 1.23 11.60
C SER A 25 12.43 2.34 11.42
N ARG A 26 13.53 2.29 12.18
CA ARG A 26 14.65 3.24 12.06
C ARG A 26 15.34 3.10 10.70
N ALA A 27 15.60 1.88 10.23
CA ALA A 27 16.24 1.62 8.94
C ALA A 27 15.45 2.23 7.77
N PHE A 28 14.13 2.07 7.74
CA PHE A 28 13.27 2.70 6.73
C PHE A 28 13.17 4.23 6.87
N SER A 29 13.47 4.78 8.05
CA SER A 29 13.37 6.23 8.30
C SER A 29 14.69 6.97 8.10
N ALA A 30 15.83 6.25 8.13
CA ALA A 30 17.17 6.83 8.15
C ALA A 30 17.57 7.58 6.87
N GLY A 31 16.96 7.26 5.73
CA GLY A 31 17.34 7.83 4.42
C GLY A 31 16.42 8.93 3.87
N GLY A 32 15.44 9.42 4.65
CA GLY A 32 14.42 10.35 4.13
C GLY A 32 13.47 9.76 3.09
N ALA A 33 13.59 8.46 2.82
CA ALA A 33 12.72 7.67 1.97
C ALA A 33 11.37 7.40 2.65
N ALA A 34 10.54 6.56 2.03
CA ALA A 34 9.23 6.24 2.56
C ALA A 34 9.35 5.33 3.78
N ASN A 35 8.62 5.66 4.85
CA ASN A 35 8.53 4.77 5.99
C ASN A 35 7.88 3.43 5.61
N LEU A 36 8.12 2.41 6.43
CA LEU A 36 7.64 1.04 6.15
C LEU A 36 6.12 0.95 5.99
N LYS A 37 5.33 1.73 6.74
CA LYS A 37 3.87 1.78 6.57
C LYS A 37 3.47 2.20 5.16
N ARG A 38 4.10 3.25 4.62
CA ARG A 38 3.84 3.72 3.25
C ARG A 38 4.22 2.67 2.20
N ILE A 39 5.29 1.91 2.42
CA ILE A 39 5.70 0.82 1.53
C ILE A 39 4.68 -0.33 1.58
N ILE A 40 4.23 -0.71 2.78
CA ILE A 40 3.14 -1.70 2.93
C ILE A 40 1.91 -1.22 2.16
N ASP A 41 1.47 0.02 2.40
CA ASP A 41 0.28 0.57 1.73
C ASP A 41 0.45 0.62 0.19
N LEU A 42 1.64 0.90 -0.33
CA LEU A 42 1.93 0.82 -1.77
C LEU A 42 1.73 -0.59 -2.31
N VAL A 43 2.30 -1.60 -1.64
CA VAL A 43 2.14 -3.01 -2.04
C VAL A 43 0.68 -3.43 -2.01
N ARG A 44 -0.08 -2.99 -1.00
CA ARG A 44 -1.53 -3.21 -0.94
C ARG A 44 -2.27 -2.52 -2.08
N LEU A 45 -1.83 -1.33 -2.50
CA LEU A 45 -2.43 -0.62 -3.64
C LEU A 45 -2.14 -1.28 -4.98
N LEU A 46 -0.94 -1.82 -5.15
CA LEU A 46 -0.57 -2.58 -6.35
C LEU A 46 -1.48 -3.82 -6.48
N ALA A 47 -1.65 -4.56 -5.39
CA ALA A 47 -2.59 -5.70 -5.37
C ALA A 47 -4.03 -5.25 -5.65
N ALA A 48 -4.48 -4.11 -5.10
CA ALA A 48 -5.81 -3.57 -5.36
C ALA A 48 -6.01 -3.20 -6.83
N ALA A 49 -4.99 -2.63 -7.47
CA ALA A 49 -5.06 -2.28 -8.89
C ALA A 49 -5.10 -3.52 -9.78
N GLU A 50 -4.31 -4.55 -9.50
CA GLU A 50 -4.39 -5.81 -10.24
C GLU A 50 -5.74 -6.51 -10.02
N LEU A 51 -6.26 -6.51 -8.79
CA LEU A 51 -7.57 -7.10 -8.50
C LEU A 51 -8.70 -6.35 -9.21
N ALA A 52 -8.66 -5.02 -9.25
CA ALA A 52 -9.67 -4.17 -9.89
C ALA A 52 -9.72 -4.32 -11.42
N LYS A 53 -8.73 -4.95 -12.06
CA LYS A 53 -8.77 -5.25 -13.51
C LYS A 53 -9.66 -6.43 -13.84
N ASN A 54 -10.04 -7.25 -12.86
CA ASN A 54 -10.88 -8.41 -13.09
C ASN A 54 -12.34 -7.96 -13.33
N PRO A 55 -12.96 -8.33 -14.46
CA PRO A 55 -14.37 -8.02 -14.70
C PRO A 55 -15.25 -8.55 -13.55
N GLY A 56 -16.23 -7.74 -13.14
CA GLY A 56 -17.14 -8.09 -12.04
C GLY A 56 -16.63 -7.76 -10.63
N TYR A 57 -15.39 -7.27 -10.47
CA TYR A 57 -14.91 -6.73 -9.19
C TYR A 57 -15.13 -5.23 -9.14
N ASP A 58 -16.01 -4.78 -8.25
CA ASP A 58 -16.14 -3.36 -7.94
C ASP A 58 -15.17 -2.94 -6.81
N VAL A 59 -15.22 -1.65 -6.43
CA VAL A 59 -14.34 -1.11 -5.37
C VAL A 59 -14.63 -1.75 -4.00
N ALA A 60 -15.88 -2.12 -3.71
CA ALA A 60 -16.26 -2.76 -2.46
C ALA A 60 -15.74 -4.19 -2.39
N ASP A 61 -15.80 -4.94 -3.49
CA ASP A 61 -15.21 -6.26 -3.59
C ASP A 61 -13.69 -6.24 -3.38
N VAL A 62 -13.01 -5.31 -4.05
CA VAL A 62 -11.55 -5.14 -3.89
C VAL A 62 -11.20 -4.82 -2.44
N ALA A 63 -11.92 -3.88 -1.82
CA ALA A 63 -11.71 -3.51 -0.44
C ALA A 63 -11.88 -4.70 0.51
N ARG A 64 -12.94 -5.48 0.33
CA ARG A 64 -13.24 -6.68 1.13
C ARG A 64 -12.18 -7.77 0.97
N VAL A 65 -11.78 -8.10 -0.26
CA VAL A 65 -10.82 -9.18 -0.54
C VAL A 65 -9.42 -8.88 0.02
N LEU A 66 -9.01 -7.61 -0.03
CA LEU A 66 -7.72 -7.15 0.48
C LEU A 66 -7.77 -6.65 1.93
N ASP A 67 -8.88 -6.90 2.63
CA ASP A 67 -9.06 -6.62 4.04
C ASP A 67 -8.81 -5.13 4.38
N TYR A 68 -9.39 -4.25 3.56
CA TYR A 68 -9.60 -2.86 3.93
C TYR A 68 -10.90 -2.76 4.74
N ALA A 69 -10.85 -2.00 5.84
CA ALA A 69 -12.01 -1.73 6.68
C ALA A 69 -13.27 -1.26 5.91
N SER A 70 -13.12 -0.59 4.77
CA SER A 70 -14.20 -0.19 3.87
C SER A 70 -13.67 0.28 2.52
N SER A 71 -14.57 0.48 1.54
CA SER A 71 -14.30 1.15 0.27
C SER A 71 -13.75 2.58 0.47
N SER A 72 -14.22 3.27 1.51
CA SER A 72 -13.71 4.59 1.89
C SER A 72 -12.28 4.52 2.40
N HIS A 73 -11.93 3.50 3.21
CA HIS A 73 -10.56 3.30 3.67
C HIS A 73 -9.60 3.00 2.50
N LEU A 74 -10.04 2.19 1.51
CA LEU A 74 -9.31 2.01 0.26
C LEU A 74 -9.14 3.36 -0.47
N SER A 75 -10.20 4.15 -0.59
CA SER A 75 -10.16 5.48 -1.23
C SER A 75 -9.16 6.44 -0.61
N THR A 76 -9.19 6.59 0.71
CA THR A 76 -8.24 7.43 1.44
C THR A 76 -6.82 6.93 1.27
N THR A 77 -6.61 5.61 1.25
CA THR A 77 -5.29 5.01 1.02
C THR A 77 -4.79 5.30 -0.39
N SER A 78 -5.62 5.12 -1.42
CA SER A 78 -5.24 5.41 -2.81
C SER A 78 -4.90 6.88 -3.03
N GLN A 79 -5.68 7.79 -2.45
CA GLN A 79 -5.41 9.21 -2.53
C GLN A 79 -4.10 9.57 -1.83
N ARG A 80 -3.85 9.03 -0.64
CA ARG A 80 -2.65 9.30 0.17
C ARG A 80 -1.36 8.76 -0.45
N ILE A 81 -1.43 7.60 -1.09
CA ILE A 81 -0.27 6.87 -1.61
C ILE A 81 0.04 7.25 -3.06
N ALA A 82 -0.98 7.35 -3.92
CA ALA A 82 -0.81 7.53 -5.36
C ALA A 82 -1.53 8.77 -5.92
N GLY A 83 -2.17 9.59 -5.06
CA GLY A 83 -2.87 10.80 -5.48
C GLY A 83 -4.06 10.53 -6.40
N THR A 84 -4.67 9.34 -6.31
CA THR A 84 -5.73 8.89 -7.22
C THR A 84 -6.90 8.29 -6.47
N ARG A 85 -8.08 8.33 -7.09
CA ARG A 85 -9.29 7.67 -6.57
C ARG A 85 -9.30 6.18 -6.96
N PRO A 86 -9.95 5.29 -6.18
CA PRO A 86 -9.97 3.86 -6.45
C PRO A 86 -10.56 3.46 -7.79
N ALA A 87 -11.57 4.18 -8.27
CA ALA A 87 -12.21 3.94 -9.57
C ALA A 87 -11.21 4.03 -10.74
N SER A 88 -10.09 4.73 -10.56
CA SER A 88 -9.02 4.82 -11.56
C SER A 88 -7.98 3.71 -11.46
N LEU A 89 -7.98 2.89 -10.39
CA LEU A 89 -6.94 1.88 -10.15
C LEU A 89 -6.91 0.80 -11.23
N ALA A 90 -8.07 0.37 -11.74
CA ALA A 90 -8.17 -0.62 -12.80
C ALA A 90 -7.47 -0.19 -14.12
N ARG A 91 -7.28 1.12 -14.32
CA ARG A 91 -6.65 1.68 -15.52
C ARG A 91 -5.16 1.92 -15.36
N LEU A 92 -4.64 1.84 -14.14
CA LEU A 92 -3.23 2.12 -13.85
C LEU A 92 -2.40 0.84 -13.97
N ARG A 93 -1.25 0.95 -14.61
CA ARG A 93 -0.21 -0.08 -14.54
C ARG A 93 0.52 0.05 -13.21
N ALA A 94 1.14 -1.05 -12.78
CA ALA A 94 1.98 -1.05 -11.57
C ALA A 94 3.06 0.04 -11.61
N VAL A 95 3.68 0.26 -12.78
CA VAL A 95 4.69 1.31 -12.97
C VAL A 95 4.14 2.72 -12.70
N ASP A 96 2.90 3.01 -13.14
CA ASP A 96 2.28 4.32 -12.92
C ASP A 96 2.06 4.59 -11.42
N LEU A 97 1.68 3.56 -10.66
CA LEU A 97 1.49 3.66 -9.22
C LEU A 97 2.80 3.89 -8.48
N ILE A 98 3.87 3.19 -8.88
CA ILE A 98 5.21 3.38 -8.30
C ILE A 98 5.72 4.78 -8.59
N GLU A 99 5.59 5.27 -9.82
CA GLU A 99 6.01 6.63 -10.18
C GLU A 99 5.22 7.69 -9.42
N ARG A 100 3.90 7.52 -9.27
CA ARG A 100 3.05 8.41 -8.47
C ARG A 100 3.45 8.40 -7.01
N PHE A 101 3.78 7.24 -6.46
CA PHE A 101 4.25 7.10 -5.08
C PHE A 101 5.57 7.84 -4.85
N ILE A 102 6.53 7.71 -5.78
CA ILE A 102 7.82 8.40 -5.71
C ILE A 102 7.62 9.92 -5.82
N ARG A 103 6.76 10.38 -6.74
CA ARG A 103 6.44 11.81 -6.97
C ARG A 103 5.64 12.45 -5.83
N GLY A 104 4.79 11.69 -5.13
CA GLY A 104 3.85 12.16 -4.10
C GLY A 104 4.48 12.61 -2.77
N ARG A 105 5.81 12.70 -2.69
CA ARG A 105 6.65 12.92 -1.49
C ARG A 105 6.60 11.73 -0.52
N MET A 106 7.79 11.21 -0.21
CA MET A 106 7.99 10.01 0.59
C MET A 106 7.69 10.17 2.10
N ARG A 107 7.46 11.39 2.60
CA ARG A 107 7.16 11.65 4.02
C ARG A 107 5.66 11.78 4.27
N SER A 108 5.18 11.22 5.37
CA SER A 108 3.96 11.72 6.00
C SER A 108 4.22 13.18 6.38
N ARG A 109 3.27 14.09 6.16
CA ARG A 109 3.29 15.35 6.91
C ARG A 109 3.27 14.94 8.39
N GLY A 110 4.26 15.43 9.14
CA GLY A 110 4.30 15.29 10.59
C GLY A 110 3.08 15.97 11.19
#